data_AF-A0A395W6J5-F1
#
_entry.id   AF-A0A395W6J5-F1
#
_cell.length_a   1.000
_cell.length_b   1.000
_cell.length_c   1.000
_cell.angle_alpha   90.00
_cell.angle_beta   90.00
_cell.angle_gamma   90.00
#
_symmetry.space_group_name_H-M   'P 1'
#
loop_
_entity.id
_entity.type
_entity.pdbx_description
1 polymer ?
#
loop_
_entity_poly.entity_id
_entity_poly.type
_entity_poly.pdbx_seq_one_letter_code
_entity_poly.pdbx_strand_id
1 'polypeptide(L)'
;MSEKVSTITLRLTAEEAEQLEALKSLTGKRSASEAIKYIVREYPRFCIHYKQEAKEHGELKRRYQEQGEAVRGFLSALDRLEKAGKGKE
;
A
#
# COMPACT_ATOMS: atom_id res chain seq x y z
N MET A 1 29.82 32.45 7.30
CA MET A 1 30.37 31.08 7.20
C MET A 1 29.90 30.52 5.86
N SER A 2 30.79 30.21 4.91
CA SER A 2 30.38 29.44 3.73
C SER A 2 30.02 28.03 4.18
N GLU A 3 28.77 27.62 3.97
CA GLU A 3 28.38 26.22 4.09
C GLU A 3 29.27 25.37 3.17
N LYS A 4 29.91 24.35 3.73
CA LYS A 4 30.62 23.36 2.93
C LYS A 4 29.59 22.53 2.18
N VAL A 5 29.45 22.78 0.89
CA VAL A 5 28.61 21.97 0.01
C VAL A 5 29.39 20.71 -0.36
N SER A 6 29.04 19.57 0.26
CA SER A 6 29.57 18.28 -0.15
C SER A 6 28.90 17.81 -1.44
N THR A 7 29.70 17.55 -2.47
CA THR A 7 29.23 17.00 -3.74
C THR A 7 29.37 15.48 -3.73
N ILE A 8 28.28 14.77 -4.00
CA ILE A 8 28.27 13.30 -4.16
C ILE A 8 28.00 13.00 -5.63
N THR A 9 28.83 12.14 -6.23
CA THR A 9 28.63 11.63 -7.60
C THR A 9 28.19 10.17 -7.52
N LEU A 10 27.09 9.85 -8.19
CA LEU A 10 26.56 8.49 -8.27
C LEU A 10 26.90 7.91 -9.65
N ARG A 11 27.39 6.67 -9.69
CA ARG A 11 27.51 5.91 -10.94
C ARG A 11 26.28 5.04 -11.06
N LEU A 12 25.58 5.18 -12.17
CA LEU A 12 24.34 4.47 -12.44
C LEU A 12 24.56 3.59 -13.68
N THR A 13 23.95 2.42 -13.64
CA THR A 13 23.70 1.61 -14.82
C THR A 13 22.63 2.27 -15.71
N ALA A 14 22.44 1.78 -16.93
CA ALA A 14 21.43 2.30 -17.84
C ALA A 14 20.01 2.18 -17.25
N GLU A 15 19.70 1.04 -16.64
CA GLU A 15 18.40 0.78 -16.00
C GLU A 15 18.15 1.74 -14.83
N GLU A 16 19.16 1.96 -13.97
CA GLU A 16 19.05 2.90 -12.85
C GLU A 16 18.87 4.36 -13.32
N ALA A 17 19.47 4.73 -14.45
CA ALA A 17 19.28 6.05 -15.05
C ALA A 17 17.85 6.23 -15.58
N GLU A 18 17.26 5.21 -16.21
CA GLU A 18 15.85 5.23 -16.64
C GLU A 18 14.90 5.34 -15.46
N GLN A 19 15.14 4.57 -14.38
CA GLN A 19 14.37 4.66 -13.14
C GLN A 19 14.44 6.05 -12.53
N LEU A 20 15.62 6.70 -12.58
CA LEU A 20 15.80 8.05 -12.07
C LEU A 20 15.03 9.09 -12.88
N GLU A 21 14.91 8.92 -14.20
CA GLU A 21 14.06 9.76 -15.04
C GLU A 21 12.57 9.55 -14.77
N ALA A 22 12.14 8.30 -14.61
CA ALA A 22 10.77 8.00 -14.19
C ALA A 22 10.44 8.65 -12.82
N LEU A 23 11.39 8.59 -11.89
CA LEU A 23 11.29 9.16 -10.55
C LEU A 23 11.21 10.70 -10.58
N LYS A 24 11.94 11.37 -11.48
CA LYS A 24 11.80 12.81 -11.72
C LYS A 24 10.40 13.16 -12.20
N SER A 25 9.85 12.38 -13.14
CA SER A 25 8.49 12.56 -13.65
C SER A 25 7.45 12.40 -12.54
N LEU A 26 7.54 11.33 -11.74
CA LEU A 26 6.62 11.06 -10.61
C LEU A 26 6.65 12.15 -9.54
N THR A 27 7.83 12.70 -9.26
CA THR A 27 8.01 13.74 -8.23
C THR A 27 7.83 15.17 -8.76
N GLY A 28 7.66 15.33 -10.08
CA GLY A 28 7.58 16.62 -10.76
C GLY A 28 8.85 17.46 -10.64
N LYS A 29 10.02 16.84 -10.44
CA LYS A 29 11.30 17.55 -10.25
C LYS A 29 12.07 17.66 -11.56
N ARG A 30 12.78 18.78 -11.72
CA ARG A 30 13.55 19.08 -12.94
C ARG A 30 14.89 18.37 -12.94
N SER A 31 15.53 18.25 -11.78
CA SER A 31 16.81 17.56 -11.64
C SER A 31 16.71 16.27 -10.84
N ALA A 32 17.59 15.32 -11.16
CA ALA A 32 17.76 14.08 -10.41
C ALA A 32 18.11 14.33 -8.93
N SER A 33 18.97 15.31 -8.66
CA SER A 33 19.38 15.68 -7.30
C SER A 33 18.20 16.14 -6.46
N GLU A 34 17.32 16.98 -7.01
CA GLU A 34 16.11 17.44 -6.33
C GLU A 34 15.14 16.29 -6.09
N ALA A 35 14.99 15.39 -7.06
CA ALA A 35 14.11 14.23 -6.94
C ALA A 35 14.59 13.29 -5.82
N ILE A 36 15.88 12.99 -5.78
CA ILE A 36 16.49 12.16 -4.73
C ILE A 36 16.38 12.85 -3.37
N LYS A 37 16.75 14.14 -3.26
CA LYS A 37 16.63 14.89 -2.00
C LYS A 37 15.20 14.94 -1.48
N TYR A 38 14.24 15.13 -2.39
CA TYR A 38 12.82 15.15 -2.04
C TYR A 38 12.39 13.81 -1.46
N ILE A 39 12.73 12.69 -2.13
CA ILE A 39 12.38 11.36 -1.64
C ILE A 39 13.03 11.09 -0.29
N VAL A 40 14.32 11.32 -0.14
CA VAL A 40 15.02 11.10 1.14
C VAL A 40 14.37 11.89 2.27
N ARG A 41 13.93 13.13 2.00
CA ARG A 41 13.27 13.97 2.99
C ARG A 41 11.86 13.50 3.34
N GLU A 42 11.05 13.10 2.35
CA GLU A 42 9.67 12.68 2.58
C GLU A 42 9.56 11.19 2.97
N TYR A 43 10.63 10.40 2.82
CA TYR A 43 10.65 8.96 3.09
C TYR A 43 10.13 8.57 4.49
N PRO A 44 10.48 9.27 5.58
CA PRO A 44 9.90 8.97 6.90
C PRO A 44 8.38 9.16 6.96
N ARG A 45 7.86 10.21 6.29
CA ARG A 45 6.41 10.45 6.21
C ARG A 45 5.73 9.37 5.40
N PHE A 46 6.29 8.99 4.26
CA PHE A 46 5.78 7.87 3.46
C PHE A 46 5.77 6.56 4.26
N CYS A 47 6.82 6.28 5.03
CA CYS A 47 6.86 5.11 5.89
C CYS A 47 5.72 5.09 6.93
N ILE A 48 5.36 6.25 7.50
CA ILE A 48 4.26 6.35 8.46
C ILE A 48 2.92 6.11 7.76
N HIS A 49 2.67 6.83 6.66
CA HIS A 49 1.43 6.71 5.90
C HIS A 49 1.20 5.30 5.36
N TYR A 50 2.22 4.71 4.73
CA TYR A 50 2.09 3.39 4.13
C TYR A 50 1.91 2.28 5.18
N LYS A 51 2.59 2.38 6.33
CA LYS A 51 2.37 1.44 7.44
C LYS A 51 0.96 1.57 8.01
N GLN A 52 0.42 2.78 8.08
CA GLN A 52 -0.93 3.02 8.54
C GLN A 52 -1.98 2.49 7.55
N GLU A 53 -1.85 2.80 6.26
CA GLU A 53 -2.73 2.27 5.21
C GLU A 53 -2.70 0.75 5.14
N ALA A 54 -1.52 0.12 5.22
CA ALA A 54 -1.39 -1.34 5.25
C ALA A 54 -2.14 -1.95 6.45
N LYS A 55 -2.12 -1.28 7.61
CA LYS A 55 -2.86 -1.71 8.79
C LYS A 55 -4.38 -1.58 8.59
N GLU A 56 -4.84 -0.44 8.06
CA GLU A 56 -6.26 -0.18 7.80
C GLU A 56 -6.83 -1.16 6.76
N HIS A 57 -6.09 -1.44 5.69
CA HIS A 57 -6.46 -2.46 4.70
C HIS A 57 -6.50 -3.87 5.30
N GLY A 58 -5.57 -4.19 6.20
CA GLY A 58 -5.57 -5.46 6.95
C GLY A 58 -6.81 -5.61 7.83
N GLU A 59 -7.16 -4.57 8.58
CA GLU A 59 -8.36 -4.54 9.44
C GLU A 59 -9.65 -4.65 8.62
N LEU A 60 -9.71 -3.93 7.49
CA LEU A 60 -10.86 -3.98 6.59
C LEU A 60 -11.05 -5.38 5.99
N LYS A 61 -9.97 -6.03 5.54
CA LYS A 61 -10.01 -7.41 5.03
C LYS A 61 -10.51 -8.38 6.10
N ARG A 62 -10.10 -8.21 7.35
CA ARG A 62 -10.58 -9.03 8.47
C ARG A 62 -12.08 -8.88 8.69
N ARG A 63 -12.60 -7.65 8.69
CA ARG A 63 -14.04 -7.38 8.82
C ARG A 63 -14.86 -8.03 7.70
N TYR A 64 -14.39 -7.94 6.46
CA TYR A 64 -15.07 -8.60 5.33
C TYR A 64 -15.07 -10.13 5.48
N GLN A 65 -14.00 -10.70 6.02
CA GLN A 65 -13.94 -12.13 6.29
C GLN A 65 -14.93 -12.55 7.38
N GLU A 66 -14.96 -11.83 8.51
CA GLU A 66 -15.91 -12.06 9.60
C GLU A 66 -17.37 -11.96 9.11
N GLN A 67 -17.68 -10.95 8.30
CA GLN A 67 -19.01 -10.81 7.67
C GLN A 67 -19.32 -11.98 6.72
N GLY A 68 -18.35 -12.41 5.91
CA GLY A 68 -18.51 -13.56 5.02
C GLY A 68 -18.78 -14.86 5.79
N GLU A 69 -18.17 -15.04 6.95
CA GLU A 69 -18.43 -16.18 7.84
C GLU A 69 -19.84 -16.13 8.43
N ALA A 70 -20.28 -14.96 8.90
CA ALA A 70 -21.64 -14.78 9.42
C ALA A 70 -22.70 -15.07 8.35
N VAL A 71 -22.54 -14.54 7.13
CA VAL A 71 -23.46 -14.79 6.02
C VAL A 71 -23.52 -16.28 5.66
N ARG A 72 -22.37 -16.96 5.58
CA ARG A 72 -22.34 -18.42 5.36
C ARG A 72 -23.05 -19.19 6.48
N GLY A 73 -22.89 -18.75 7.73
CA GLY A 73 -23.60 -19.30 8.88
C GLY A 73 -25.11 -19.17 8.74
N PHE A 74 -25.60 -17.97 8.40
CA PHE A 74 -27.03 -17.74 8.17
C PHE A 74 -27.59 -18.59 7.03
N LEU A 75 -26.90 -18.63 5.88
CA LEU A 75 -27.31 -19.47 4.74
C LEU A 75 -27.37 -20.96 5.12
N SER A 76 -26.39 -21.43 5.89
CA SER A 76 -26.36 -22.83 6.38
C SER A 76 -27.51 -23.12 7.35
N ALA A 77 -27.87 -22.16 8.20
CA ALA A 77 -29.01 -22.31 9.11
C ALA A 77 -30.35 -22.32 8.36
N LEU A 78 -30.50 -21.46 7.34
CA LEU A 78 -31.66 -21.45 6.45
C LEU A 78 -31.82 -22.78 5.70
N ASP A 79 -30.75 -23.32 5.13
CA ASP A 79 -30.76 -24.62 4.44
C ASP A 79 -31.20 -25.76 5.38
N ARG A 80 -30.74 -25.74 6.64
CA ARG A 80 -31.18 -26.73 7.66
C ARG A 80 -32.66 -26.59 8.00
N LEU A 81 -33.17 -25.35 8.13
CA LEU A 81 -34.58 -25.10 8.40
C LEU A 81 -35.47 -25.56 7.24
N GLU A 82 -35.06 -25.28 6.00
CA GLU A 82 -35.80 -25.70 4.80
C GLU A 82 -35.90 -27.22 4.72
N LYS A 83 -34.79 -27.92 4.97
CA LYS A 83 -34.75 -29.40 5.02
C LYS A 83 -35.62 -29.97 6.14
N ALA A 84 -35.61 -29.35 7.32
CA ALA A 84 -36.45 -29.76 8.44
C ALA A 84 -37.95 -29.50 8.18
N GLY A 85 -38.30 -28.49 7.40
CA GLY A 85 -39.68 -28.20 6.97
C GLY A 85 -40.21 -29.22 5.96
N LYS A 86 -39.37 -29.63 4.99
CA LYS A 86 -39.71 -30.64 3.97
C LYS A 86 -39.88 -32.07 4.52
N GLY A 87 -39.39 -32.36 5.73
CA GLY A 87 -39.60 -33.66 6.39
C GLY A 87 -40.90 -33.78 7.20
N LYS A 88 -41.78 -32.78 7.15
CA LYS A 88 -43.07 -32.75 7.87
C LYS A 88 -44.30 -32.84 6.96
N GLU A 89 -44.11 -32.95 5.65
CA GLU A 89 -45.14 -33.39 4.67
C GLU A 89 -45.02 -34.90 4.45
#